data_AF-A0A1Q7ICC2-F1
#
_entry.id   AF-A0A1Q7ICC2-F1
#
_cell.length_a   1.000
_cell.length_b   1.000
_cell.length_c   1.000
_cell.angle_alpha   90.00
_cell.angle_beta   90.00
_cell.angle_gamma   90.00
#
_symmetry.space_group_name_H-M   'P 1'
#
loop_
_entity.id
_entity.type
_entity.pdbx_description
1 polymer ?
#
loop_
_entity_poly.entity_id
_entity_poly.type
_entity_poly.pdbx_seq_one_letter_code
_entity_poly.pdbx_strand_id
1 'polypeptide(L)'
;MLVSLGLPARLATLLKAGLRIETRLKRENRARIRTIDDQPPLPPEGSTIGRDSRHSWACGLQPDNRFASTSTNRFSLHPGSCYSGSPNIVTTHASEAERPISSRAGTSLHARRWNRKGIDTILASLLLVVIVVVMSVIVYSWSMGVFGSILPASSNGKEILVLENAGFAGSNNVTLYLRNTGTAVTTVVSYYVADLNGNQCAKTTGWTKGPYSPTQLAILPLTIPSPPSTYCTWIGAPFTFQSGNVYTVTLATSHNNQFSFTIQP
;
A
#
# COMPACT_ATOMS: atom_id res chain seq x y z
N MET A 1 -9.60 48.73 -35.68
CA MET A 1 -8.69 49.45 -34.76
C MET A 1 -8.89 48.86 -33.37
N LEU A 2 -7.80 48.47 -32.71
CA LEU A 2 -7.73 47.43 -31.68
C LEU A 2 -8.57 47.69 -30.41
N VAL A 3 -9.22 46.62 -29.95
CA VAL A 3 -9.88 46.50 -28.64
C VAL A 3 -8.82 46.18 -27.58
N SER A 4 -8.64 47.10 -26.63
CA SER A 4 -7.77 46.96 -25.46
C SER A 4 -8.49 46.14 -24.39
N LEU A 5 -8.09 44.88 -24.20
CA LEU A 5 -8.56 44.01 -23.12
C LEU A 5 -7.62 44.13 -21.91
N GLY A 6 -8.10 44.78 -20.85
CA GLY A 6 -7.46 44.81 -19.55
C GLY A 6 -7.67 43.51 -18.78
N LEU A 7 -6.68 42.62 -18.81
CA LEU A 7 -6.63 41.43 -17.93
C LEU A 7 -6.25 41.87 -16.49
N PRO A 8 -7.01 41.50 -15.45
CA PRO A 8 -6.76 41.97 -14.09
C PRO A 8 -5.58 41.22 -13.46
N ALA A 9 -4.73 41.97 -12.77
CA ALA A 9 -3.47 41.58 -12.12
C ALA A 9 -3.51 40.37 -11.14
N ARG A 10 -4.69 39.77 -10.90
CA ARG A 10 -4.87 38.60 -10.04
C ARG A 10 -4.54 37.27 -10.71
N LEU A 11 -4.57 37.19 -12.04
CA LEU A 11 -4.21 35.96 -12.76
C LEU A 11 -2.68 35.75 -12.83
N ALA A 12 -1.92 36.84 -12.94
CA ALA A 12 -0.45 36.80 -12.96
C ALA A 12 0.15 36.36 -11.61
N THR A 13 -0.51 36.68 -10.49
CA THR A 13 -0.06 36.28 -9.14
C THR A 13 -0.32 34.79 -8.88
N LEU A 14 -1.44 34.25 -9.36
CA LEU A 14 -1.76 32.82 -9.23
C LEU A 14 -0.86 31.93 -10.10
N LEU A 15 -0.52 32.36 -11.32
CA LEU A 15 0.45 31.64 -12.17
C LEU A 15 1.85 31.60 -11.55
N LYS A 16 2.31 32.69 -10.90
CA LYS A 16 3.61 32.72 -10.21
C LYS A 16 3.65 31.85 -8.96
N ALA A 17 2.51 31.71 -8.26
CA ALA A 17 2.39 30.83 -7.10
C ALA A 17 2.39 29.35 -7.51
N GLY A 18 1.67 28.98 -8.58
CA GLY A 18 1.64 27.62 -9.12
C GLY A 18 3.02 27.12 -9.56
N LEU A 19 3.78 27.94 -10.29
CA LEU A 19 5.13 27.57 -10.76
C LEU A 19 6.15 27.36 -9.62
N ARG A 20 5.96 28.05 -8.49
CA ARG A 20 6.85 27.94 -7.32
C ARG A 20 6.60 26.66 -6.51
N ILE A 21 5.39 26.12 -6.56
CA ILE A 21 5.02 24.88 -5.85
C ILE A 21 5.54 23.66 -6.64
N GLU A 22 5.38 23.65 -7.97
CA GLU A 22 5.86 22.52 -8.80
C GLU A 22 7.39 22.37 -8.79
N THR A 23 8.13 23.48 -8.73
CA THR A 23 9.59 23.44 -8.70
C THR A 23 10.16 22.94 -7.37
N ARG A 24 9.46 23.14 -6.24
CA ARG A 24 9.83 22.52 -4.95
C ARG A 24 9.55 21.02 -4.93
N LEU A 25 8.38 20.60 -5.40
CA LEU A 25 8.00 19.19 -5.41
C LEU A 25 8.92 18.34 -6.31
N LYS A 26 9.36 18.90 -7.45
CA LYS A 26 10.31 18.23 -8.35
C LYS A 26 11.73 18.13 -7.78
N ARG A 27 12.14 19.05 -6.92
CA ARG A 27 13.44 18.96 -6.21
C ARG A 27 13.40 17.96 -5.05
N GLU A 28 12.28 17.87 -4.36
CA GLU A 28 12.13 16.95 -3.21
C GLU A 28 12.04 15.48 -3.63
N ASN A 29 11.32 15.17 -4.71
CA ASN A 29 11.28 13.81 -5.26
C ASN A 29 12.62 13.34 -5.83
N ARG A 30 13.45 14.25 -6.35
CA ARG A 30 14.80 13.89 -6.84
C ARG A 30 15.78 13.56 -5.71
N ALA A 31 15.53 14.04 -4.49
CA ALA A 31 16.35 13.74 -3.31
C ALA A 31 16.03 12.37 -2.70
N ARG A 32 14.74 11.96 -2.69
CA ARG A 32 14.34 10.63 -2.19
C ARG A 32 14.82 9.46 -3.06
N ILE A 33 14.93 9.67 -4.38
CA ILE A 33 15.38 8.59 -5.28
C ILE A 33 16.86 8.26 -5.06
N ARG A 34 17.70 9.22 -4.65
CA ARG A 34 19.13 8.98 -4.37
C ARG A 34 19.38 8.23 -3.06
N THR A 35 18.44 8.24 -2.13
CA THR A 35 18.58 7.55 -0.83
C THR A 35 18.21 6.07 -0.91
N ILE A 36 17.70 5.59 -2.04
CA ILE A 36 17.38 4.18 -2.27
C ILE A 36 18.63 3.39 -2.73
N ASP A 37 19.61 4.04 -3.35
CA ASP A 37 20.85 3.41 -3.82
C ASP A 37 21.95 3.27 -2.73
N ASP A 38 21.81 3.93 -1.58
CA ASP A 38 22.81 3.93 -0.49
C ASP A 38 22.48 2.94 0.65
N GLN A 39 21.52 2.03 0.47
CA GLN A 39 21.24 1.02 1.49
C GLN A 39 22.33 -0.08 1.46
N PRO A 40 23.11 -0.28 2.54
CA PRO A 40 24.04 -1.41 2.59
C PRO A 40 23.25 -2.73 2.48
N PRO A 41 23.77 -3.70 1.72
CA PRO A 41 23.06 -4.95 1.49
C PRO A 41 22.78 -5.67 2.81
N LEU A 42 21.53 -6.06 3.00
CA LEU A 42 21.12 -6.92 4.11
C LEU A 42 21.90 -8.25 4.04
N PRO A 43 22.39 -8.79 5.17
CA PRO A 43 23.04 -10.09 5.15
C PRO A 43 22.06 -11.16 4.68
N PRO A 44 22.52 -12.17 3.91
CA PRO A 44 21.65 -13.23 3.42
C PRO A 44 21.08 -14.02 4.60
N GLU A 45 19.75 -14.05 4.71
CA GLU A 45 19.06 -15.01 5.57
C GLU A 45 19.44 -16.43 5.14
N GLY A 46 19.96 -17.17 6.11
CA GLY A 46 20.50 -18.50 5.93
C GLY A 46 19.49 -19.45 5.32
N SER A 47 20.01 -20.28 4.42
CA SER A 47 19.42 -21.55 4.03
C SER A 47 18.94 -22.31 5.27
N THR A 48 17.66 -22.69 5.28
CA THR A 48 17.15 -23.76 6.13
C THR A 48 17.85 -25.06 5.73
N ILE A 49 19.04 -25.30 6.28
CA ILE A 49 19.70 -26.59 6.25
C ILE A 49 19.10 -27.44 7.37
N GLY A 50 18.77 -28.67 7.00
CA GLY A 50 18.16 -29.67 7.83
C GLY A 50 18.82 -29.79 9.20
N ARG A 51 17.94 -30.06 10.16
CA ARG A 51 18.22 -30.44 11.53
C ARG A 51 19.03 -31.74 11.54
N ASP A 52 20.35 -31.65 11.40
CA ASP A 52 21.25 -32.75 11.75
C ASP A 52 21.77 -32.57 13.17
N SER A 53 21.49 -33.59 13.95
CA SER A 53 21.86 -33.72 15.35
C SER A 53 23.33 -34.12 15.47
N ARG A 54 23.96 -33.67 16.57
CA ARG A 54 25.33 -33.96 17.08
C ARG A 54 26.38 -32.94 16.57
N HIS A 55 27.02 -32.13 17.40
CA HIS A 55 27.67 -32.43 18.67
C HIS A 55 27.71 -31.19 19.58
N SER A 56 27.40 -31.43 20.86
CA SER A 56 27.48 -30.48 21.98
C SER A 56 28.92 -30.20 22.38
N TRP A 57 29.27 -28.93 22.61
CA TRP A 57 30.03 -28.50 23.80
C TRP A 57 29.55 -27.12 24.23
N ALA A 58 28.78 -27.10 25.31
CA ALA A 58 28.49 -25.91 26.08
C ALA A 58 29.56 -25.74 27.17
N CYS A 59 30.05 -24.51 27.37
CA CYS A 59 30.73 -24.10 28.59
C CYS A 59 29.92 -22.93 29.16
N GLY A 60 29.35 -23.15 30.35
CA GLY A 60 28.36 -22.29 30.99
C GLY A 60 28.93 -21.03 31.65
N LEU A 61 28.03 -20.08 31.88
CA LEU A 61 28.20 -18.92 32.74
C LEU A 61 27.69 -19.27 34.15
N GLN A 62 28.44 -18.92 35.20
CA GLN A 62 27.96 -18.90 36.59
C GLN A 62 28.66 -17.73 37.35
N PRO A 63 28.12 -17.14 38.46
CA PRO A 63 27.91 -15.69 38.52
C PRO A 63 28.83 -15.02 39.55
N ASP A 64 29.04 -13.73 39.40
CA ASP A 64 29.82 -12.93 40.34
C ASP A 64 29.07 -12.72 41.65
N ASN A 65 29.76 -12.92 42.78
CA ASN A 65 29.40 -12.33 44.06
C ASN A 65 30.57 -12.29 45.08
N ARG A 66 30.96 -11.06 45.41
CA ARG A 66 31.39 -10.51 46.73
C ARG A 66 32.89 -10.39 47.12
N PHE A 67 33.29 -9.11 47.18
CA PHE A 67 33.84 -8.32 48.31
C PHE A 67 35.33 -8.32 48.71
N ALA A 68 35.82 -7.07 48.86
CA ALA A 68 36.90 -6.51 49.70
C ALA A 68 38.36 -6.73 49.24
N SER A 69 39.32 -5.83 49.41
CA SER A 69 39.38 -4.38 49.65
C SER A 69 40.83 -3.94 49.39
N THR A 70 41.06 -2.62 49.36
CA THR A 70 42.34 -1.92 49.67
C THR A 70 43.36 -1.68 48.54
N SER A 71 43.54 -0.37 48.28
CA SER A 71 44.73 0.39 47.85
C SER A 71 45.97 -0.36 47.34
N THR A 72 46.46 -0.01 46.14
CA THR A 72 47.53 0.99 45.93
C THR A 72 47.95 1.04 44.46
N ASN A 73 48.26 2.27 44.01
CA ASN A 73 49.18 2.67 42.95
C ASN A 73 49.16 1.99 41.56
N ARG A 74 48.93 2.86 40.57
CA ARG A 74 49.36 2.77 39.17
C ARG A 74 50.69 2.02 39.02
N PHE A 75 50.67 0.97 38.22
CA PHE A 75 51.79 0.63 37.35
C PHE A 75 51.25 0.00 36.05
N SER A 76 51.80 0.49 34.95
CA SER A 76 51.46 0.22 33.55
C SER A 76 51.57 -1.26 33.16
N LEU A 77 50.63 -1.77 32.35
CA LEU A 77 50.86 -2.97 31.52
C LEU A 77 50.03 -2.92 30.21
N HIS A 78 50.72 -2.75 29.09
CA HIS A 78 50.48 -3.47 27.83
C HIS A 78 51.66 -4.48 27.71
N PRO A 79 51.66 -5.45 26.77
CA PRO A 79 50.65 -6.45 26.42
C PRO A 79 51.28 -7.88 26.36
N GLY A 80 50.48 -8.95 26.39
CA GLY A 80 50.93 -10.33 26.10
C GLY A 80 49.72 -11.17 25.69
N SER A 81 49.52 -11.42 24.39
CA SER A 81 50.09 -12.47 23.54
C SER A 81 49.53 -13.87 23.84
N CYS A 82 48.72 -14.37 22.90
CA CYS A 82 48.54 -15.80 22.67
C CYS A 82 48.94 -16.07 21.21
N TYR A 83 49.97 -16.90 21.06
CA TYR A 83 50.53 -17.34 19.78
C TYR A 83 49.61 -18.38 19.11
N SER A 84 49.52 -18.30 17.78
CA SER A 84 49.19 -19.43 16.90
C SER A 84 50.40 -19.66 16.01
N GLY A 85 50.95 -20.87 16.04
CA GLY A 85 52.12 -21.26 15.26
C GLY A 85 51.86 -21.28 13.75
N SER A 86 52.91 -20.92 13.01
CA SER A 86 53.11 -21.22 11.59
C SER A 86 54.26 -22.25 11.50
N PRO A 87 54.40 -23.04 10.43
CA PRO A 87 55.24 -22.61 9.29
C PRO A 87 54.67 -23.10 7.94
N ASN A 88 55.05 -22.68 6.74
CA ASN A 88 56.05 -21.77 6.16
C ASN A 88 55.53 -21.53 4.72
N ILE A 89 55.77 -20.37 4.12
CA ILE A 89 56.21 -20.28 2.72
C ILE A 89 56.83 -18.88 2.52
N VAL A 90 58.04 -18.93 1.99
CA VAL A 90 58.97 -17.85 1.67
C VAL A 90 58.37 -16.92 0.61
N THR A 91 58.33 -15.61 0.88
CA THR A 91 58.18 -14.57 -0.15
C THR A 91 59.55 -14.08 -0.59
N THR A 92 59.94 -14.39 -1.82
CA THR A 92 60.95 -13.61 -2.55
C THR A 92 60.24 -12.62 -3.47
N HIS A 93 60.57 -11.36 -3.27
CA HIS A 93 60.20 -10.21 -4.09
C HIS A 93 60.96 -10.26 -5.41
N ALA A 94 60.30 -9.94 -6.53
CA ALA A 94 60.90 -9.21 -7.65
C ALA A 94 59.83 -8.82 -8.66
N SER A 95 59.86 -7.55 -9.02
CA SER A 95 59.27 -6.93 -10.21
C SER A 95 59.38 -7.82 -11.45
N GLU A 96 58.33 -7.91 -12.27
CA GLU A 96 58.48 -7.97 -13.72
C GLU A 96 57.13 -7.73 -14.43
N ALA A 97 57.15 -6.68 -15.26
CA ALA A 97 56.42 -6.45 -16.51
C ALA A 97 55.02 -7.07 -16.75
N GLU A 98 54.11 -6.19 -17.17
CA GLU A 98 52.99 -6.50 -18.05
C GLU A 98 53.39 -7.55 -19.10
N ARG A 99 52.79 -8.75 -19.03
CA ARG A 99 52.84 -9.70 -20.14
C ARG A 99 51.52 -9.59 -20.91
N PRO A 100 51.55 -9.38 -22.23
CA PRO A 100 50.34 -9.51 -23.03
C PRO A 100 49.85 -10.96 -22.90
N ILE A 101 48.56 -11.11 -22.65
CA ILE A 101 47.88 -12.41 -22.68
C ILE A 101 48.04 -12.93 -24.12
N SER A 102 49.07 -13.75 -24.28
CA SER A 102 49.37 -14.52 -25.47
C SER A 102 48.18 -15.44 -25.73
N SER A 103 47.34 -15.02 -26.68
CA SER A 103 46.47 -15.91 -27.44
C SER A 103 47.32 -17.02 -28.04
N ARG A 104 47.36 -18.18 -27.38
CA ARG A 104 47.89 -19.38 -28.00
C ARG A 104 47.14 -20.62 -27.57
N ALA A 105 46.88 -21.44 -28.59
CA ALA A 105 46.32 -22.77 -28.57
C ALA A 105 44.78 -22.82 -28.45
N GLY A 106 44.12 -22.37 -29.53
CA GLY A 106 42.89 -23.03 -29.95
C GLY A 106 43.20 -24.51 -30.20
N THR A 107 42.87 -25.35 -29.23
CA THR A 107 42.68 -26.77 -29.49
C THR A 107 41.46 -26.87 -30.38
N SER A 108 41.67 -27.30 -31.62
CA SER A 108 40.59 -27.64 -32.53
C SER A 108 39.87 -28.85 -31.94
N LEU A 109 38.89 -28.60 -31.08
CA LEU A 109 37.85 -29.56 -30.78
C LEU A 109 37.12 -29.78 -32.09
N HIS A 110 37.44 -30.90 -32.74
CA HIS A 110 36.68 -31.44 -33.85
C HIS A 110 35.22 -31.60 -33.37
N ALA A 111 34.42 -30.57 -33.62
CA ALA A 111 32.98 -30.64 -33.48
C ALA A 111 32.51 -31.73 -34.43
N ARG A 112 32.16 -32.89 -33.87
CA ARG A 112 31.58 -34.01 -34.60
C ARG A 112 30.25 -33.53 -35.16
N ARG A 113 30.29 -33.03 -36.39
CA ARG A 113 29.16 -32.47 -37.12
C ARG A 113 28.21 -33.61 -37.48
N TRP A 114 27.39 -34.02 -36.51
CA TRP A 114 26.30 -34.95 -36.76
C TRP A 114 25.28 -34.26 -37.64
N ASN A 115 25.00 -34.83 -38.81
CA ASN A 115 23.90 -34.42 -39.67
C ASN A 115 22.56 -34.79 -39.02
N ARG A 116 22.11 -34.02 -38.02
CA ARG A 116 20.84 -34.21 -37.27
C ARG A 116 19.62 -33.66 -38.02
N LYS A 117 19.54 -33.86 -39.33
CA LYS A 117 18.51 -33.27 -40.21
C LYS A 117 17.06 -33.73 -39.93
N GLY A 118 16.84 -34.71 -39.06
CA GLY A 118 15.50 -35.12 -38.62
C GLY A 118 15.29 -35.15 -37.10
N ILE A 119 16.36 -35.08 -36.33
CA ILE A 119 16.28 -35.13 -34.85
C ILE A 119 15.80 -33.77 -34.32
N ASP A 120 16.20 -32.68 -34.97
CA ASP A 120 15.82 -31.33 -34.55
C ASP A 120 14.31 -31.06 -34.71
N THR A 121 13.63 -31.71 -35.66
CA THR A 121 12.18 -31.60 -35.83
C THR A 121 11.42 -32.27 -34.70
N ILE A 122 11.91 -33.43 -34.24
CA ILE A 122 11.30 -34.17 -33.13
C ILE A 122 11.60 -33.46 -31.80
N LEU A 123 12.81 -32.93 -31.62
CA LEU A 123 13.15 -32.11 -30.45
C LEU A 123 12.36 -30.81 -30.42
N ALA A 124 12.13 -30.16 -31.56
CA ALA A 124 11.34 -28.94 -31.64
C ALA A 124 9.87 -29.18 -31.28
N SER A 125 9.27 -30.29 -31.72
CA SER A 125 7.88 -30.60 -31.38
C SER A 125 7.72 -30.96 -29.90
N LEU A 126 8.66 -31.72 -29.33
CA LEU A 126 8.67 -32.04 -27.90
C LEU A 126 8.85 -30.78 -27.04
N LEU A 127 9.75 -29.89 -27.45
CA LEU A 127 9.95 -28.59 -26.78
C LEU A 127 8.68 -27.74 -26.86
N LEU A 128 8.00 -27.70 -28.03
CA LEU A 128 6.75 -26.96 -28.23
C LEU A 128 5.67 -27.41 -27.25
N VAL A 129 5.46 -28.72 -27.10
CA VAL A 129 4.46 -29.25 -26.17
C VAL A 129 4.79 -28.84 -24.73
N VAL A 130 6.06 -28.93 -24.34
CA VAL A 130 6.50 -28.58 -22.98
C VAL A 130 6.26 -27.10 -22.67
N ILE A 131 6.62 -26.19 -23.58
CA ILE A 131 6.41 -24.75 -23.34
C ILE A 131 4.93 -24.39 -23.27
N VAL A 132 4.06 -25.04 -24.03
CA VAL A 132 2.61 -24.81 -23.98
C VAL A 132 2.04 -25.22 -22.62
N VAL A 133 2.51 -26.35 -22.07
CA VAL A 133 2.11 -26.82 -20.74
C VAL A 133 2.60 -25.85 -19.65
N VAL A 134 3.84 -25.36 -19.75
CA VAL A 134 4.37 -24.42 -18.76
C VAL A 134 3.66 -23.06 -18.84
N MET A 135 3.45 -22.54 -20.05
CA MET A 135 2.74 -21.27 -20.25
C MET A 135 1.29 -21.35 -19.77
N SER A 136 0.60 -22.48 -19.98
CA SER A 136 -0.77 -22.63 -19.50
C SER A 136 -0.87 -22.62 -17.97
N VAL A 137 0.08 -23.22 -17.26
CA VAL A 137 0.13 -23.19 -15.78
C VAL A 137 0.43 -21.79 -15.25
N ILE A 138 1.33 -21.05 -15.89
CA ILE A 138 1.62 -19.66 -15.53
C ILE A 138 0.40 -18.78 -15.77
N VAL A 139 -0.27 -18.93 -16.92
CA VAL A 139 -1.49 -18.17 -17.23
C VAL A 139 -2.62 -18.52 -16.26
N TYR A 140 -2.79 -19.80 -15.91
CA TYR A 140 -3.79 -20.22 -14.94
C TYR A 140 -3.53 -19.62 -13.55
N SER A 141 -2.31 -19.71 -13.03
CA SER A 141 -1.95 -19.14 -11.73
C SER A 141 -2.03 -17.61 -11.71
N TRP A 142 -1.61 -16.95 -12.79
CA TRP A 142 -1.77 -15.50 -12.95
C TRP A 142 -3.24 -15.10 -13.00
N SER A 143 -4.08 -15.85 -13.72
CA SER A 143 -5.51 -15.57 -13.80
C SER A 143 -6.16 -15.65 -12.41
N MET A 144 -5.83 -16.67 -11.61
CA MET A 144 -6.36 -16.79 -10.24
C MET A 144 -5.88 -15.66 -9.32
N GLY A 145 -4.63 -15.21 -9.47
CA GLY A 145 -4.11 -14.04 -8.76
C GLY A 145 -4.82 -12.74 -9.14
N VAL A 146 -5.10 -12.55 -10.44
CA VAL A 146 -5.89 -11.41 -10.92
C VAL A 146 -7.32 -11.50 -10.39
N PHE A 147 -8.00 -12.64 -10.51
CA PHE A 147 -9.36 -12.86 -9.98
C PHE A 147 -9.46 -12.59 -8.47
N GLY A 148 -8.45 -12.96 -7.68
CA GLY A 148 -8.37 -12.62 -6.26
C GLY A 148 -8.16 -11.13 -5.95
N SER A 149 -7.70 -10.33 -6.92
CA SER A 149 -7.54 -8.88 -6.79
C SER A 149 -8.75 -8.07 -7.27
N ILE A 150 -9.50 -8.58 -8.27
CA ILE A 150 -10.74 -7.95 -8.79
C ILE A 150 -11.97 -8.32 -7.98
N LEU A 151 -12.00 -9.49 -7.34
CA LEU A 151 -12.99 -9.78 -6.32
C LEU A 151 -12.52 -9.09 -5.03
N PRO A 152 -13.23 -8.07 -4.51
CA PRO A 152 -12.87 -7.48 -3.23
C PRO A 152 -13.02 -8.55 -2.15
N ALA A 153 -11.92 -9.20 -1.78
CA ALA A 153 -11.81 -9.83 -0.47
C ALA A 153 -11.97 -8.68 0.53
N SER A 154 -13.13 -8.60 1.17
CA SER A 154 -13.42 -7.58 2.18
C SER A 154 -12.49 -7.81 3.38
N SER A 155 -11.25 -7.33 3.30
CA SER A 155 -10.28 -7.33 4.40
C SER A 155 -10.65 -6.32 5.48
N ASN A 156 -11.53 -5.37 5.13
CA ASN A 156 -12.28 -4.55 6.05
C ASN A 156 -13.68 -5.18 6.10
N GLY A 157 -14.21 -5.47 7.28
CA GLY A 157 -15.50 -6.16 7.44
C GLY A 157 -16.65 -5.60 6.57
N LYS A 158 -17.74 -6.36 6.46
CA LYS A 158 -18.90 -5.95 5.68
C LYS A 158 -19.63 -4.82 6.40
N GLU A 159 -19.83 -3.68 5.76
CA GLU A 159 -20.71 -2.61 6.27
C GLU A 159 -22.17 -3.00 6.01
N ILE A 160 -23.01 -2.97 7.05
CA ILE A 160 -24.46 -3.17 6.92
C ILE A 160 -25.15 -2.20 7.85
N LEU A 161 -25.92 -1.27 7.29
CA LEU A 161 -26.78 -0.36 8.05
C LEU A 161 -28.24 -0.76 7.81
N VAL A 162 -28.97 -0.99 8.90
CA VAL A 162 -30.40 -1.31 8.88
C VAL A 162 -31.18 -0.19 9.52
N LEU A 163 -32.20 0.34 8.84
CA LEU A 163 -33.10 1.33 9.43
C LEU A 163 -34.01 0.67 10.45
N GLU A 164 -34.00 1.19 11.68
CA GLU A 164 -34.90 0.74 12.74
C GLU A 164 -36.07 1.69 12.91
N ASN A 165 -35.81 2.99 12.82
CA ASN A 165 -36.82 4.01 12.98
C ASN A 165 -36.40 5.32 12.28
N ALA A 166 -37.38 6.12 11.89
CA ALA A 166 -37.18 7.49 11.42
C ALA A 166 -38.13 8.42 12.18
N GLY A 167 -37.58 9.45 12.83
CA GLY A 167 -38.35 10.45 13.56
C GLY A 167 -38.29 11.81 12.88
N PHE A 168 -39.43 12.45 12.64
CA PHE A 168 -39.50 13.77 12.03
C PHE A 168 -39.67 14.86 13.10
N ALA A 169 -38.90 15.94 12.97
CA ALA A 169 -38.98 17.11 13.82
C ALA A 169 -39.31 18.33 12.96
N GLY A 170 -40.60 18.53 12.71
CA GLY A 170 -41.12 19.54 11.79
C GLY A 170 -40.90 19.17 10.32
N SER A 171 -41.02 20.16 9.43
CA SER A 171 -40.91 19.97 7.97
C SER A 171 -39.48 19.91 7.43
N ASN A 172 -38.47 20.09 8.29
CA ASN A 172 -37.09 20.35 7.85
C ASN A 172 -36.08 19.37 8.42
N ASN A 173 -36.42 18.65 9.49
CA ASN A 173 -35.48 17.76 10.16
C ASN A 173 -36.06 16.35 10.26
N VAL A 174 -35.20 15.38 9.98
CA VAL A 174 -35.48 13.97 10.22
C VAL A 174 -34.29 13.35 10.93
N THR A 175 -34.55 12.48 11.88
CA THR A 175 -33.53 11.71 12.60
C THR A 175 -33.71 10.24 12.26
N LEU A 176 -32.71 9.65 11.63
CA LEU A 176 -32.68 8.21 11.36
C LEU A 176 -31.99 7.47 12.52
N TYR A 177 -32.61 6.38 12.92
CA TYR A 177 -32.07 5.42 13.88
C TYR A 177 -31.68 4.18 13.09
N LEU A 178 -30.38 4.01 12.86
CA LEU A 178 -29.81 2.97 12.02
C LEU A 178 -28.97 2.05 12.88
N ARG A 179 -29.09 0.73 12.76
CA ARG A 179 -28.19 -0.20 13.44
C ARG A 179 -27.12 -0.70 12.49
N ASN A 180 -25.85 -0.63 12.93
CA ASN A 180 -24.78 -1.30 12.21
C ASN A 180 -24.86 -2.80 12.51
N THR A 181 -25.40 -3.60 11.61
CA THR A 181 -25.44 -5.08 11.72
C THR A 181 -24.29 -5.73 10.94
N GLY A 182 -23.34 -4.93 10.47
CA GLY A 182 -22.16 -5.37 9.76
C GLY A 182 -21.04 -5.86 10.70
N THR A 183 -19.93 -6.28 10.10
CA THR A 183 -18.71 -6.65 10.82
C THR A 183 -17.63 -5.56 10.79
N ALA A 184 -17.83 -4.50 10.00
CA ALA A 184 -16.95 -3.33 9.97
C ALA A 184 -17.51 -2.15 10.78
N VAL A 185 -16.58 -1.28 11.20
CA VAL A 185 -16.90 0.05 11.68
C VAL A 185 -17.31 0.92 10.50
N THR A 186 -18.44 1.62 10.61
CA THR A 186 -19.01 2.43 9.52
C THR A 186 -19.02 3.91 9.88
N THR A 187 -18.53 4.74 8.97
CA THR A 187 -18.61 6.21 9.07
C THR A 187 -19.38 6.74 7.87
N VAL A 188 -20.42 7.54 8.11
CA VAL A 188 -21.26 8.12 7.06
C VAL A 188 -20.77 9.54 6.76
N VAL A 189 -20.53 9.85 5.49
CA VAL A 189 -19.87 11.09 5.04
C VAL A 189 -20.74 11.97 4.17
N SER A 190 -21.84 11.43 3.64
CA SER A 190 -22.81 12.22 2.89
C SER A 190 -24.19 11.59 2.98
N TYR A 191 -25.20 12.41 2.73
CA TYR A 191 -26.55 11.96 2.55
C TYR A 191 -27.22 12.69 1.41
N TYR A 192 -28.22 12.04 0.86
CA TYR A 192 -29.05 12.53 -0.21
C TYR A 192 -30.49 12.23 0.17
N VAL A 193 -31.37 13.21 0.07
CA VAL A 193 -32.80 12.99 0.24
C VAL A 193 -33.49 13.33 -1.06
N ALA A 194 -34.27 12.40 -1.58
CA ALA A 194 -35.06 12.56 -2.79
C ALA A 194 -36.55 12.40 -2.49
N ASP A 195 -37.38 13.17 -3.19
CA ASP A 195 -38.83 12.97 -3.23
C ASP A 195 -39.23 12.01 -4.37
N LEU A 196 -40.51 11.65 -4.44
CA LEU A 196 -41.06 10.83 -5.52
C LEU A 196 -41.11 11.55 -6.88
N ASN A 197 -40.98 12.87 -6.88
CA ASN A 197 -41.03 13.72 -8.08
C ASN A 197 -39.66 13.87 -8.75
N GLY A 198 -38.61 13.25 -8.18
CA GLY A 198 -37.25 13.31 -8.70
C GLY A 198 -36.45 14.53 -8.25
N ASN A 199 -36.98 15.34 -7.32
CA ASN A 199 -36.23 16.41 -6.70
C ASN A 199 -35.32 15.85 -5.60
N GLN A 200 -34.13 16.42 -5.43
CA GLN A 200 -33.13 15.92 -4.49
C GLN A 200 -32.38 17.04 -3.78
N CYS A 201 -32.10 16.85 -2.49
CA CYS A 201 -31.18 17.65 -1.68
C CYS A 201 -29.97 16.78 -1.33
N ALA A 202 -28.81 17.14 -1.87
CA ALA A 202 -27.55 16.43 -1.67
C ALA A 202 -26.63 17.16 -0.69
N LYS A 203 -26.29 16.52 0.44
CA LYS A 203 -25.33 17.03 1.42
C LYS A 203 -24.05 16.21 1.38
N THR A 204 -23.06 16.70 0.62
CA THR A 204 -21.80 16.00 0.37
C THR A 204 -20.59 16.56 1.11
N THR A 205 -20.69 17.77 1.66
CA THR A 205 -19.58 18.46 2.33
C THR A 205 -19.96 18.93 3.73
N GLY A 206 -19.01 18.82 4.66
CA GLY A 206 -19.15 19.31 6.04
C GLY A 206 -20.17 18.55 6.90
N TRP A 207 -20.57 17.34 6.50
CA TRP A 207 -21.41 16.46 7.30
C TRP A 207 -20.75 15.09 7.40
N THR A 208 -20.38 14.69 8.61
CA THR A 208 -19.82 13.37 8.88
C THR A 208 -20.39 12.88 10.20
N LYS A 209 -20.76 11.60 10.24
CA LYS A 209 -21.39 10.93 11.39
C LYS A 209 -20.76 9.56 11.60
N GLY A 210 -20.48 9.23 12.86
CA GLY A 210 -19.72 8.04 13.24
C GLY A 210 -18.32 8.39 13.76
N PRO A 211 -17.44 7.39 13.94
CA PRO A 211 -17.62 5.98 13.57
C PRO A 211 -18.69 5.23 14.39
N TYR A 212 -19.31 4.23 13.78
CA TYR A 212 -20.27 3.33 14.42
C TYR A 212 -19.74 1.89 14.40
N SER A 213 -19.50 1.33 15.58
CA SER A 213 -19.04 -0.05 15.72
C SER A 213 -20.14 -1.06 15.36
N PRO A 214 -19.78 -2.31 15.03
CA PRO A 214 -20.75 -3.40 14.90
C PRO A 214 -21.72 -3.45 16.09
N THR A 215 -22.99 -3.71 15.81
CA THR A 215 -24.15 -3.74 16.73
C THR A 215 -24.56 -2.39 17.34
N GLN A 216 -23.82 -1.31 17.09
CA GLN A 216 -24.13 0.01 17.63
C GLN A 216 -25.32 0.66 16.91
N LEU A 217 -26.15 1.38 17.68
CA LEU A 217 -27.17 2.27 17.14
C LEU A 217 -26.54 3.61 16.71
N ALA A 218 -26.72 3.94 15.45
CA ALA A 218 -26.32 5.16 14.79
C ALA A 218 -27.51 6.13 14.71
N ILE A 219 -27.38 7.27 15.38
CA ILE A 219 -28.39 8.34 15.35
C ILE A 219 -27.91 9.42 14.36
N LEU A 220 -28.62 9.54 13.25
CA LEU A 220 -28.26 10.42 12.14
C LEU A 220 -29.31 11.52 11.99
N PRO A 221 -29.04 12.75 12.47
CA PRO A 221 -29.88 13.90 12.16
C PRO A 221 -29.56 14.41 10.74
N LEU A 222 -30.59 14.47 9.91
CA LEU A 222 -30.59 15.05 8.57
C LEU A 222 -31.47 16.29 8.57
N THR A 223 -31.00 17.33 7.89
CA THR A 223 -31.68 18.62 7.83
C THR A 223 -31.80 19.05 6.37
N ILE A 224 -33.02 19.31 5.95
CA ILE A 224 -33.35 19.95 4.69
C ILE A 224 -33.90 21.34 5.04
N PRO A 225 -33.10 22.41 4.95
CA PRO A 225 -33.57 23.75 5.28
C PRO A 225 -34.59 24.26 4.24
N SER A 226 -35.43 25.19 4.69
CA SER A 226 -36.45 25.81 3.84
C SER A 226 -35.80 26.50 2.65
N PRO A 227 -36.31 26.32 1.42
CA PRO A 227 -35.73 26.97 0.26
C PRO A 227 -35.94 28.50 0.27
N PRO A 228 -35.05 29.30 -0.35
CA PRO A 228 -33.77 28.92 -0.95
C PRO A 228 -32.64 28.81 0.11
N SER A 229 -31.74 27.84 -0.03
CA SER A 229 -30.64 27.62 0.90
C SER A 229 -29.40 27.02 0.21
N THR A 230 -28.20 27.38 0.68
CA THR A 230 -26.91 26.86 0.19
C THR A 230 -26.45 25.61 0.96
N TYR A 231 -27.30 25.06 1.83
CA TYR A 231 -26.91 23.99 2.74
C TYR A 231 -26.67 22.66 2.00
N CYS A 232 -27.49 22.37 1.01
CA CYS A 232 -27.36 21.22 0.13
C CYS A 232 -27.38 21.66 -1.34
N THR A 233 -26.84 20.79 -2.20
CA THR A 233 -26.94 20.95 -3.64
C THR A 233 -28.29 20.39 -4.09
N TRP A 234 -29.11 21.24 -4.68
CA TRP A 234 -30.44 20.89 -5.15
C TRP A 234 -30.40 20.39 -6.59
N ILE A 235 -31.15 19.32 -6.85
CA ILE A 235 -31.49 18.84 -8.19
C ILE A 235 -33.01 18.95 -8.30
N GLY A 236 -33.51 19.66 -9.32
CA GLY A 236 -34.94 19.94 -9.46
C GLY A 236 -35.43 21.09 -8.56
N ALA A 237 -36.72 21.05 -8.21
CA ALA A 237 -37.36 22.04 -7.35
C ALA A 237 -37.06 21.76 -5.87
N PRO A 238 -36.77 22.80 -5.06
CA PRO A 238 -36.43 22.57 -3.68
C PRO A 238 -37.69 22.26 -2.86
N PHE A 239 -37.59 21.37 -1.87
CA PHE A 239 -38.74 20.81 -1.15
C PHE A 239 -38.49 20.74 0.37
N THR A 240 -39.56 20.44 1.12
CA THR A 240 -39.53 20.17 2.56
C THR A 240 -40.31 18.89 2.85
N PHE A 241 -40.12 18.30 4.02
CA PHE A 241 -40.88 17.13 4.46
C PHE A 241 -42.35 17.52 4.70
N GLN A 242 -43.25 16.77 4.07
CA GLN A 242 -44.70 16.92 4.18
C GLN A 242 -45.31 15.55 4.50
N SER A 243 -46.30 15.53 5.40
CA SER A 243 -47.00 14.28 5.71
C SER A 243 -47.76 13.76 4.50
N GLY A 244 -47.80 12.44 4.36
CA GLY A 244 -48.41 11.75 3.22
C GLY A 244 -47.48 11.55 2.01
N ASN A 245 -46.29 12.16 2.02
CA ASN A 245 -45.27 11.95 0.98
C ASN A 245 -44.19 10.97 1.45
N VAL A 246 -43.68 10.17 0.51
CA VAL A 246 -42.57 9.24 0.73
C VAL A 246 -41.28 9.87 0.22
N TYR A 247 -40.21 9.72 0.99
CA TYR A 247 -38.89 10.21 0.63
C TYR A 247 -37.87 9.07 0.66
N THR A 248 -36.89 9.12 -0.23
CA THR A 248 -35.77 8.17 -0.24
C THR A 248 -34.53 8.87 0.27
N VAL A 249 -33.93 8.31 1.32
CA VAL A 249 -32.65 8.76 1.87
C VAL A 249 -31.56 7.79 1.44
N THR A 250 -30.57 8.29 0.70
CA THR A 250 -29.36 7.55 0.37
C THR A 250 -28.21 8.08 1.20
N LEU A 251 -27.51 7.21 1.91
CA LEU A 251 -26.32 7.52 2.70
C LEU A 251 -25.10 6.96 1.99
N ALA A 252 -24.00 7.72 1.95
CA ALA A 252 -22.71 7.20 1.52
C ALA A 252 -21.71 7.15 2.67
N THR A 253 -20.95 6.04 2.75
CA THR A 253 -19.94 5.83 3.78
C THR A 253 -18.55 6.29 3.32
N SER A 254 -17.61 6.39 4.26
CA SER A 254 -16.19 6.65 3.98
C SER A 254 -15.56 5.58 3.08
N HIS A 255 -16.12 4.37 3.07
CA HIS A 255 -15.72 3.27 2.20
C HIS A 255 -16.47 3.28 0.85
N ASN A 256 -17.18 4.36 0.54
CA ASN A 256 -17.93 4.54 -0.70
C ASN A 256 -19.07 3.51 -0.90
N ASN A 257 -19.55 2.89 0.18
CA ASN A 257 -20.77 2.07 0.15
C ASN A 257 -21.99 2.98 0.27
N GLN A 258 -23.07 2.61 -0.41
CA GLN A 258 -24.32 3.35 -0.40
C GLN A 258 -25.45 2.54 0.23
N PHE A 259 -26.22 3.18 1.11
CA PHE A 259 -27.38 2.59 1.77
C PHE A 259 -28.60 3.46 1.52
N SER A 260 -29.66 2.90 0.94
CA SER A 260 -30.89 3.63 0.63
C SER A 260 -32.05 3.14 1.49
N PHE A 261 -32.79 4.09 2.05
CA PHE A 261 -33.93 3.83 2.92
C PHE A 261 -35.11 4.70 2.51
N THR A 262 -36.32 4.15 2.56
CA THR A 262 -37.55 4.91 2.35
C THR A 262 -38.14 5.33 3.70
N ILE A 263 -38.58 6.59 3.79
CA ILE A 263 -39.13 7.20 5.00
C ILE A 263 -40.37 8.02 4.66
N GLN A 264 -41.29 8.14 5.62
CA GLN A 264 -42.53 8.90 5.47
C GLN A 264 -42.84 9.67 6.77
N PRO A 265 -43.14 10.98 6.73
CA PRO A 265 -43.52 11.79 7.89
C PRO A 265 -44.95 11.55 8.40
#